data_AF-A0A0Q3KPL7-F1
#
_entry.id   AF-A0A0Q3KPL7-F1
#
_cell.length_a   1.000
_cell.length_b   1.000
_cell.length_c   1.000
_cell.angle_alpha   90.00
_cell.angle_beta   90.00
_cell.angle_gamma   90.00
#
_symmetry.space_group_name_H-M   'P 1'
#
loop_
_entity.id
_entity.type
_entity.pdbx_description
1 polymer ?
#
loop_
_entity_poly.entity_id
_entity_poly.type
_entity_poly.pdbx_seq_one_letter_code
_entity_poly.pdbx_strand_id
1 'polypeptide(L)'
;MPKRQNFFADLPPITDFESCQKVRPMLMQRIGDIFGVWRGCEDKACVRARSCRRSDGACLVAFMQAVPDHERRLFRYALENRRNGLDADEAFERAQVRVAEEIARFGE
;
A
#
# COMPACT_ATOMS: atom_id res chain seq x y z
N MET A 1 19.26 -2.42 -14.41
CA MET A 1 18.05 -2.17 -13.58
C MET A 1 16.86 -1.94 -14.52
N PRO A 2 15.76 -2.70 -14.41
CA PRO A 2 14.56 -2.40 -15.19
C PRO A 2 14.04 -1.01 -14.77
N LYS A 3 13.65 -0.18 -15.74
CA LYS A 3 13.04 1.14 -15.49
C LYS A 3 11.84 0.93 -14.56
N ARG A 4 11.88 1.53 -13.35
CA ARG A 4 10.73 1.56 -12.44
C ARG A 4 9.56 2.20 -13.19
N GLN A 5 8.57 1.40 -13.56
CA GLN A 5 7.37 1.89 -14.20
C GLN A 5 6.64 2.74 -13.14
N ASN A 6 6.41 4.02 -13.43
CA ASN A 6 5.65 4.87 -12.51
C ASN A 6 4.17 4.48 -12.61
N PHE A 7 3.73 3.63 -11.70
CA PHE A 7 2.36 3.09 -11.61
C PHE A 7 1.27 4.16 -11.44
N PHE A 8 1.66 5.40 -11.17
CA PHE A 8 0.78 6.54 -10.92
C PHE A 8 0.89 7.63 -12.00
N ALA A 9 1.64 7.39 -13.09
CA ALA A 9 1.91 8.41 -14.11
C ALA A 9 0.67 8.90 -14.85
N ASP A 10 -0.41 8.10 -14.88
CA ASP A 10 -1.69 8.43 -15.51
C ASP A 10 -2.68 9.11 -14.56
N LEU A 11 -2.33 9.29 -13.29
CA LEU A 11 -3.18 10.02 -12.35
C LEU A 11 -3.14 11.51 -12.67
N PRO A 12 -4.31 12.18 -12.77
CA PRO A 12 -4.34 13.62 -12.92
C PRO A 12 -3.67 14.32 -11.72
N PRO A 13 -3.11 15.52 -11.90
CA PRO A 13 -2.46 16.26 -10.82
C PRO A 13 -3.41 16.47 -9.64
N ILE A 14 -2.91 16.24 -8.42
CA ILE A 14 -3.65 16.52 -7.18
C ILE A 14 -3.24 17.91 -6.71
N THR A 15 -4.03 18.92 -7.05
CA THR A 15 -3.76 20.35 -6.76
C THR A 15 -4.62 20.92 -5.64
N ASP A 16 -5.75 20.27 -5.36
CA ASP A 16 -6.76 20.70 -4.40
C ASP A 16 -7.56 19.50 -3.88
N PHE A 17 -8.52 19.78 -3.00
CA PHE A 17 -9.36 18.73 -2.43
C PHE A 17 -10.26 18.04 -3.47
N GLU A 18 -10.78 18.77 -4.44
CA GLU A 18 -11.71 18.22 -5.43
C GLU A 18 -11.00 17.25 -6.39
N SER A 19 -9.82 17.62 -6.88
CA SER A 19 -8.91 16.77 -7.66
C SER A 19 -8.47 15.54 -6.86
N CYS A 20 -8.21 15.67 -5.55
CA CYS A 20 -7.95 14.54 -4.68
C CYS A 20 -9.14 13.54 -4.64
N GLN A 21 -10.37 14.04 -4.49
CA GLN A 21 -11.56 13.17 -4.52
C GLN A 21 -11.76 12.49 -5.88
N LYS A 22 -11.46 13.18 -6.98
CA LYS A 22 -11.52 12.61 -8.34
C LYS A 22 -10.47 11.51 -8.56
N VAL A 23 -9.26 11.67 -8.02
CA VAL A 23 -8.15 10.71 -8.16
C VAL A 23 -8.30 9.52 -7.22
N ARG A 24 -8.92 9.71 -6.05
CA ARG A 24 -9.01 8.71 -4.98
C ARG A 24 -9.42 7.31 -5.47
N PRO A 25 -10.46 7.13 -6.32
CA PRO A 25 -10.84 5.81 -6.79
C PRO A 25 -9.75 5.09 -7.59
N MET A 26 -9.09 5.82 -8.50
CA MET A 26 -7.97 5.29 -9.31
C MET A 26 -6.78 4.97 -8.41
N LEU A 27 -6.47 5.84 -7.45
CA LEU A 27 -5.39 5.63 -6.51
C LEU A 27 -5.62 4.36 -5.66
N MET A 28 -6.82 4.18 -5.12
CA MET A 28 -7.16 3.00 -4.32
C MET A 28 -7.08 1.71 -5.14
N GLN A 29 -7.54 1.73 -6.40
CA GLN A 29 -7.40 0.61 -7.32
C GLN A 29 -5.91 0.28 -7.55
N ARG A 30 -5.09 1.27 -7.93
CA ARG A 30 -3.65 1.07 -8.20
C ARG A 30 -2.91 0.51 -6.99
N ILE A 31 -3.20 1.04 -5.79
CA ILE A 31 -2.60 0.53 -4.55
C ILE A 31 -3.06 -0.92 -4.30
N GLY A 32 -4.34 -1.23 -4.48
CA GLY A 32 -4.84 -2.60 -4.38
C GLY A 32 -4.17 -3.56 -5.36
N ASP A 33 -3.85 -3.10 -6.57
CA ASP A 33 -3.17 -3.90 -7.59
C ASP A 33 -1.71 -4.17 -7.22
N ILE A 34 -1.01 -3.17 -6.66
CA ILE A 34 0.36 -3.30 -6.14
C ILE A 34 0.41 -4.33 -5.02
N PHE A 35 -0.54 -4.29 -4.07
CA PHE A 35 -0.65 -5.27 -3.01
C PHE A 35 -1.18 -6.63 -3.48
N GLY A 36 -1.67 -6.72 -4.71
CA GLY A 36 -2.23 -7.96 -5.25
C GLY A 36 -3.52 -8.38 -4.55
N VAL A 37 -4.34 -7.43 -4.06
CA VAL A 37 -5.59 -7.66 -3.32
C VAL A 37 -6.53 -8.62 -4.06
N TRP A 38 -6.53 -8.58 -5.39
CA TRP A 38 -7.31 -9.47 -6.25
C TRP A 38 -7.00 -10.96 -6.06
N ARG A 39 -5.84 -11.35 -5.52
CA ARG A 39 -5.47 -12.76 -5.32
C ARG A 39 -6.39 -13.48 -4.33
N GLY A 40 -6.95 -12.75 -3.36
CA GLY A 40 -7.89 -13.27 -2.38
C GLY A 40 -9.37 -12.98 -2.71
N CYS A 41 -9.67 -12.46 -3.90
CA CYS A 41 -11.02 -12.08 -4.28
C CYS A 41 -11.81 -13.27 -4.86
N GLU A 42 -13.07 -13.44 -4.45
CA GLU A 42 -13.97 -14.45 -5.01
C GLU A 42 -14.43 -14.13 -6.44
N ASP A 43 -14.38 -12.86 -6.84
CA ASP A 43 -14.72 -12.44 -8.19
C ASP A 43 -13.61 -12.79 -9.19
N LYS A 44 -13.89 -13.80 -10.03
CA LYS A 44 -12.99 -14.26 -11.10
C LYS A 44 -12.64 -13.16 -12.10
N ALA A 45 -13.48 -12.14 -12.29
CA ALA A 45 -13.17 -11.03 -13.17
C ALA A 45 -12.00 -10.18 -12.63
N CYS A 46 -11.97 -9.93 -11.31
CA CYS A 46 -10.87 -9.21 -10.65
C CYS A 46 -9.57 -10.03 -10.71
N VAL A 47 -9.65 -11.34 -10.45
CA VAL A 47 -8.49 -12.24 -10.53
C VAL A 47 -7.90 -12.28 -11.94
N ARG A 48 -8.76 -12.46 -12.96
CA ARG A 48 -8.32 -12.49 -14.38
C ARG A 48 -7.72 -11.17 -14.83
N ALA A 49 -8.32 -10.05 -14.43
CA ALA A 49 -7.81 -8.72 -14.74
C ALA A 49 -6.55 -8.36 -13.95
N ARG A 50 -6.21 -9.14 -12.90
CA ARG A 50 -5.17 -8.81 -11.91
C ARG A 50 -5.34 -7.40 -11.35
N SER A 51 -6.59 -7.00 -11.17
CA SER A 51 -6.93 -5.65 -10.74
C SER A 51 -8.25 -5.60 -9.99
N CYS A 52 -8.31 -4.80 -8.92
CA CYS A 52 -9.55 -4.55 -8.18
C CYS A 52 -10.50 -3.71 -9.04
N ARG A 53 -11.71 -4.22 -9.33
CA ARG A 53 -12.71 -3.48 -10.10
C ARG A 53 -13.60 -2.56 -9.25
N ARG A 54 -13.49 -2.64 -7.92
CA ARG A 54 -14.21 -1.74 -7.01
C ARG A 54 -13.43 -0.44 -6.83
N SER A 55 -14.11 0.67 -7.09
CA SER A 55 -13.56 2.02 -7.04
C SER A 55 -13.61 2.65 -5.64
N ASP A 56 -14.20 1.97 -4.66
CA ASP A 56 -14.40 2.45 -3.29
C ASP A 56 -13.26 2.08 -2.32
N GLY A 57 -12.31 1.24 -2.75
CA GLY A 57 -11.20 0.78 -1.93
C GLY A 57 -11.58 -0.25 -0.85
N ALA A 58 -12.82 -0.76 -0.82
CA ALA A 58 -13.28 -1.66 0.24
C ALA A 58 -12.42 -2.93 0.36
N CYS A 59 -12.03 -3.52 -0.78
CA CYS A 59 -11.17 -4.71 -0.79
C CYS A 59 -9.75 -4.43 -0.27
N LEU A 60 -9.20 -3.25 -0.56
CA LEU A 60 -7.90 -2.85 -0.03
C LEU A 60 -7.99 -2.64 1.49
N VAL A 61 -9.05 -2.01 1.98
CA VAL A 61 -9.28 -1.84 3.43
C VAL A 61 -9.39 -3.20 4.12
N ALA A 62 -10.20 -4.11 3.59
CA ALA A 62 -10.34 -5.46 4.13
C ALA A 62 -9.02 -6.23 4.13
N PHE A 63 -8.24 -6.12 3.05
CA PHE A 63 -6.90 -6.69 2.97
C PHE A 63 -6.01 -6.14 4.09
N MET A 64 -5.92 -4.81 4.23
CA MET A 64 -5.11 -4.16 5.26
C MET A 64 -5.58 -4.49 6.69
N GLN A 65 -6.87 -4.78 6.90
CA GLN A 65 -7.38 -5.23 8.19
C GLN A 65 -6.99 -6.68 8.51
N ALA A 66 -6.86 -7.53 7.49
CA ALA A 66 -6.45 -8.93 7.65
C ALA A 66 -4.93 -9.13 7.77
N VAL A 67 -4.12 -8.16 7.34
CA VAL A 67 -2.65 -8.20 7.49
C VAL A 67 -2.28 -8.26 8.98
N PRO A 68 -1.35 -9.15 9.39
CA PRO A 68 -0.85 -9.24 10.77
C PRO A 68 -0.37 -7.90 11.30
N ASP A 69 -0.58 -7.61 12.60
CA ASP A 69 -0.31 -6.26 13.13
C ASP A 69 1.14 -5.81 12.93
N HIS A 70 2.11 -6.71 13.16
CA HIS A 70 3.52 -6.42 12.95
C HIS A 70 3.86 -6.02 11.51
N GLU A 71 3.21 -6.61 10.50
CA GLU A 71 3.37 -6.22 9.10
C GLU A 71 2.76 -4.83 8.83
N ARG A 72 1.62 -4.51 9.46
CA ARG A 72 1.02 -3.16 9.37
C ARG A 72 1.92 -2.11 10.00
N ARG A 73 2.53 -2.41 11.15
CA ARG A 73 3.50 -1.53 11.84
C ARG A 73 4.75 -1.35 10.99
N LEU A 74 5.28 -2.44 10.44
CA LEU A 74 6.43 -2.40 9.52
C LEU A 74 6.15 -1.45 8.35
N PHE A 75 5.01 -1.62 7.67
CA PHE A 75 4.64 -0.77 6.54
C PHE A 75 4.50 0.70 6.94
N ARG A 76 3.86 0.97 8.09
CA ARG A 76 3.71 2.33 8.63
C ARG A 76 5.07 2.98 8.91
N TYR A 77 5.96 2.31 9.62
CA TYR A 77 7.27 2.84 9.96
C TYR A 77 8.15 3.04 8.72
N ALA A 78 8.08 2.13 7.75
CA ALA A 78 8.80 2.31 6.49
C ALA A 78 8.33 3.57 5.73
N LEU A 79 7.01 3.83 5.71
CA LEU A 79 6.46 5.05 5.10
C LEU A 79 6.83 6.31 5.88
N GLU A 80 6.79 6.28 7.21
CA GLU A 80 7.22 7.40 8.06
C GLU A 80 8.70 7.73 7.83
N ASN A 81 9.55 6.70 7.78
CA ASN A 81 10.98 6.84 7.48
C ASN A 81 11.22 7.44 6.09
N ARG A 82 10.52 6.95 5.06
CA ARG A 82 10.55 7.52 3.70
C ARG A 82 10.13 8.99 3.68
N ARG A 83 9.06 9.34 4.40
CA ARG A 83 8.56 10.72 4.52
C ARG A 83 9.60 11.61 5.19
N ASN A 84 10.36 11.08 6.13
CA ASN A 84 11.42 11.78 6.84
C ASN A 84 12.74 11.87 6.04
N GLY A 85 12.76 11.43 4.77
CA GLY A 85 13.88 11.62 3.85
C GLY A 85 14.84 10.44 3.73
N LEU A 86 14.61 9.34 4.46
CA LEU A 86 15.41 8.12 4.32
C LEU A 86 15.15 7.47 2.97
N ASP A 87 16.15 6.83 2.37
CA ASP A 87 15.95 6.05 1.15
C ASP A 87 15.06 4.83 1.41
N ALA A 88 14.66 4.12 0.35
CA ALA A 88 13.71 3.03 0.48
C ALA A 88 14.23 1.80 1.23
N ASP A 89 15.49 1.45 1.01
CA ASP A 89 16.07 0.26 1.62
C ASP A 89 16.39 0.58 3.09
N GLU A 90 17.00 1.75 3.37
CA GLU A 90 17.27 2.21 4.74
C GLU A 90 15.97 2.40 5.54
N ALA A 91 14.93 2.98 4.94
CA ALA A 91 13.65 3.17 5.61
C ALA A 91 13.02 1.84 6.03
N PHE A 92 13.15 0.81 5.18
CA PHE A 92 12.61 -0.52 5.45
C PHE A 92 13.45 -1.26 6.50
N GLU A 93 14.78 -1.22 6.41
CA GLU A 93 15.67 -1.81 7.42
C GLU A 93 15.42 -1.23 8.82
N ARG A 94 15.36 0.10 8.95
CA ARG A 94 15.06 0.74 10.24
C ARG A 94 13.67 0.37 10.77
N ALA A 95 12.70 0.19 9.89
CA ALA A 95 11.35 -0.24 10.27
C ALA A 95 11.35 -1.69 10.79
N GLN A 96 12.10 -2.60 10.15
CA GLN A 96 12.26 -3.98 10.61
C GLN A 96 12.91 -4.05 12.00
N VAL A 97 14.00 -3.30 12.22
CA VAL A 97 14.68 -3.24 13.52
C VAL A 97 13.71 -2.81 14.61
N ARG A 98 12.96 -1.72 14.38
CA ARG A 98 11.99 -1.23 15.34
C ARG A 98 10.89 -2.24 15.65
N VAL A 99 10.33 -2.89 14.63
CA VAL A 99 9.28 -3.92 14.85
C VAL A 99 9.83 -5.11 15.63
N ALA A 100 11.06 -5.55 15.33
CA ALA A 100 11.70 -6.64 16.05
C ALA A 100 11.93 -6.29 17.54
N GLU A 101 12.34 -5.05 17.84
CA GLU A 101 12.48 -4.57 19.22
C GLU A 101 11.14 -4.51 19.96
N GLU A 102 10.07 -4.07 19.29
CA GLU A 102 8.71 -4.03 19.85
C GLU A 102 8.20 -5.45 20.15
N ILE A 103 8.35 -6.39 19.21
CA ILE A 103 7.98 -7.79 19.41
C ILE A 103 8.79 -8.41 20.56
N ALA A 104 10.10 -8.17 20.62
CA ALA A 104 10.94 -8.69 21.69
C ALA A 104 10.56 -8.15 23.07
N ARG A 105 10.03 -6.92 23.13
CA ARG A 105 9.66 -6.25 24.39
C ARG A 105 8.23 -6.57 24.84
N PHE A 106 7.29 -6.69 23.91
CA PHE A 106 5.86 -6.75 24.21
C PHE A 106 5.17 -8.03 23.75
N GLY A 107 5.85 -8.89 22.99
CA GLY A 107 5.32 -10.17 22.51
C GLY A 107 4.39 -10.08 21.31
N GLU A 108 4.08 -8.87 20.82
CA GLU A 108 3.18 -8.60 19.69
C GLU A 108 3.66 -7.46 18.80
#